data_AF-A0A7S3HYY4-F1
#
_entry.id   AF-A0A7S3HYY4-F1
#
_cell.length_a   1.000
_cell.length_b   1.000
_cell.length_c   1.000
_cell.angle_alpha   90.00
_cell.angle_beta   90.00
_cell.angle_gamma   90.00
#
_symmetry.space_group_name_H-M   'P 1'
#
loop_
_entity.id
_entity.type
_entity.pdbx_description
1 polymer ?
#
loop_
_entity_poly.entity_id
_entity_poly.type
_entity_poly.pdbx_seq_one_letter_code
_entity_poly.pdbx_strand_id
1 'polypeptide(L)'
;MLGLATHEPHFYILRECVMTPKDRKCFKCGKTGHIQSECGAGYTQDAARLSRVAEFQFVKIAVVREYLYLEFKDLKLPYKFDFENLVDDFVFLCFFVGNDFLPHLPSLQIREGALDAIMAMYKNSLPSLDGYLTKQGMINFSNCDVLFRDIAKYEEEFFRLEVDRQQRDQRYGNRGRGRGGFQNNRGGHQGGANNQSGDSTLGLVPPQSEQ
;
A
#
# COMPACT_ATOMS: atom_id res chain seq x y z
N MET A 1 -11.87 -9.31 -8.45
CA MET A 1 -12.62 -9.26 -9.73
C MET A 1 -13.30 -10.57 -10.02
N LEU A 2 -12.58 -11.68 -10.26
CA LEU A 2 -13.23 -12.98 -10.54
C LEU A 2 -14.27 -13.38 -9.49
N GLY A 3 -13.95 -13.32 -8.20
CA GLY A 3 -14.91 -13.65 -7.14
C GLY A 3 -16.13 -12.71 -7.04
N LEU A 4 -16.06 -11.48 -7.59
CA LEU A 4 -17.22 -10.58 -7.67
C LEU A 4 -18.11 -10.94 -8.86
N ALA A 5 -17.50 -11.24 -10.01
CA ALA A 5 -18.18 -11.61 -11.25
C ALA A 5 -18.93 -12.95 -11.19
N THR A 6 -18.70 -13.78 -10.16
CA THR A 6 -19.52 -14.98 -9.94
C THR A 6 -20.89 -14.67 -9.33
N HIS A 7 -21.10 -13.45 -8.80
CA HIS A 7 -22.29 -13.07 -8.02
C HIS A 7 -22.59 -13.97 -6.81
N GLU A 8 -21.59 -14.72 -6.34
CA GLU A 8 -21.75 -15.60 -5.19
C GLU A 8 -21.48 -14.84 -3.88
N PRO A 9 -22.46 -14.71 -2.97
CA PRO A 9 -22.27 -13.97 -1.73
C PRO A 9 -21.25 -14.64 -0.79
N HIS A 10 -21.17 -15.98 -0.82
CA HIS A 10 -20.28 -16.76 0.03
C HIS A 10 -18.95 -17.13 -0.66
N PHE A 11 -18.28 -16.13 -1.23
CA PHE A 11 -16.98 -16.31 -1.87
C PHE A 11 -15.84 -15.77 -0.99
N TYR A 12 -14.77 -16.56 -0.84
CA TYR A 12 -13.60 -16.23 -0.03
C TYR A 12 -12.33 -16.41 -0.86
N ILE A 13 -11.44 -15.43 -0.80
CA ILE A 13 -10.10 -15.55 -1.39
C ILE A 13 -9.12 -15.74 -0.23
N LEU A 14 -8.40 -16.85 -0.24
CA LEU A 14 -7.29 -17.13 0.67
C LEU A 14 -5.97 -16.84 -0.06
N ARG A 15 -5.09 -16.06 0.55
CA ARG A 15 -3.73 -15.87 0.02
C ARG A 15 -2.71 -15.76 1.13
N GLU A 16 -1.48 -16.12 0.82
CA GLU A 16 -0.34 -15.85 1.69
C GLU A 16 -0.13 -14.34 1.85
N CYS A 17 0.12 -13.94 3.08
CA CYS A 17 0.48 -12.60 3.48
C CYS A 17 1.96 -12.37 3.15
N VAL A 18 2.21 -11.63 2.08
CA VAL A 18 3.57 -11.24 1.69
C VAL A 18 3.99 -10.03 2.52
N MET A 19 4.30 -10.25 3.80
CA MET A 19 4.92 -9.21 4.62
C MET A 19 6.42 -9.17 4.38
N THR A 20 6.93 -8.05 3.86
CA THR A 20 8.37 -7.81 3.79
C THR A 20 8.97 -7.77 5.20
N PRO A 21 10.18 -8.32 5.45
CA PRO A 21 10.80 -8.35 6.78
C PRO A 21 10.97 -6.98 7.46
N LYS A 22 10.98 -5.89 6.66
CA LYS A 22 11.05 -4.50 7.13
C LYS A 22 9.76 -4.01 7.80
N ASP A 23 8.62 -4.65 7.48
CA ASP A 23 7.29 -4.27 7.96
C ASP A 23 6.85 -5.07 9.19
N ARG A 24 7.55 -6.18 9.51
CA ARG A 24 7.39 -6.91 10.77
C ARG A 24 8.08 -6.13 11.91
N LYS A 25 7.49 -5.01 12.30
CA LYS A 25 7.90 -4.24 13.50
C LYS A 25 7.07 -4.69 14.69
N CYS A 26 7.75 -5.11 15.74
CA CYS A 26 7.10 -5.43 17.00
C CYS A 26 6.58 -4.15 17.66
N PHE A 27 5.26 -4.02 17.83
CA PHE A 27 4.65 -2.88 18.52
C PHE A 27 5.00 -2.78 20.02
N LYS A 28 5.54 -3.86 20.62
CA LYS A 28 5.93 -3.90 22.03
C LYS A 28 7.38 -3.49 22.28
N CYS A 29 8.34 -3.88 21.43
CA CYS A 29 9.77 -3.57 21.62
C CYS A 29 10.41 -2.72 20.51
N GLY A 30 9.66 -2.43 19.44
CA GLY A 30 10.12 -1.61 18.32
C GLY A 30 11.15 -2.27 17.39
N LYS A 31 11.60 -3.50 17.68
CA LYS A 31 12.57 -4.23 16.85
C LYS A 31 11.88 -4.86 15.63
N THR A 32 12.60 -4.93 14.52
CA THR A 32 12.15 -5.59 13.29
C THR A 32 12.44 -7.09 13.34
N GLY A 33 11.64 -7.88 12.60
CA GLY A 33 11.85 -9.31 12.42
C GLY A 33 10.96 -10.23 13.26
N HIS A 34 10.06 -9.68 14.08
CA HIS A 34 9.03 -10.44 14.82
C HIS A 34 7.81 -9.55 15.12
N ILE A 35 6.67 -10.18 15.41
CA ILE A 35 5.43 -9.48 15.80
C ILE A 35 5.23 -9.45 17.32
N GLN A 36 4.27 -8.64 17.81
CA GLN A 36 4.05 -8.42 19.25
C GLN A 36 3.81 -9.71 20.06
N SER A 37 3.17 -10.72 19.46
CA SER A 37 2.90 -12.02 20.08
C SER A 37 4.17 -12.86 20.30
N GLU A 38 5.24 -12.59 19.56
CA GLU A 38 6.52 -13.31 19.63
C GLU A 38 7.56 -12.58 20.49
N CYS A 39 7.17 -11.45 21.10
CA CYS A 39 8.08 -10.55 21.80
C CYS A 39 8.42 -11.05 23.22
N GLY A 40 9.63 -11.60 23.38
CA GLY A 40 10.20 -12.00 24.68
C GLY A 40 10.47 -13.50 24.81
N ALA A 41 9.98 -14.33 23.88
CA ALA A 41 10.51 -15.67 23.70
C ALA A 41 11.89 -15.53 23.04
N GLY A 42 12.94 -16.11 23.61
CA GLY A 42 14.30 -16.01 23.08
C GLY A 42 14.36 -16.38 21.60
N TYR A 43 14.35 -15.36 20.74
CA TYR A 43 14.31 -15.51 19.28
C TYR A 43 15.64 -16.08 18.81
N THR A 44 15.76 -17.41 18.83
CA THR A 44 16.89 -18.12 18.24
C THR A 44 16.71 -18.11 16.72
N GLN A 45 17.82 -18.10 15.98
CA GLN A 45 17.79 -18.20 14.51
C GLN A 45 17.05 -19.46 14.02
N ASP A 46 16.89 -20.47 14.86
CA ASP A 46 16.11 -21.69 14.59
C ASP A 46 14.59 -21.45 14.65
N ALA A 47 14.11 -20.59 15.56
CA ALA A 47 12.71 -20.15 15.56
C ALA A 47 12.37 -19.30 14.31
N ALA A 48 13.35 -18.55 13.77
CA ALA A 48 13.20 -17.83 12.51
C ALA A 48 13.07 -18.76 11.28
N ARG A 49 13.63 -19.98 11.36
CA ARG A 49 13.47 -21.02 10.34
C ARG A 49 12.10 -21.73 10.43
N LEU A 50 11.58 -21.91 11.64
CA LEU A 50 10.24 -22.47 11.90
C LEU A 50 9.10 -21.44 11.70
N SER A 51 9.36 -20.15 11.94
CA SER A 51 8.44 -19.00 11.71
C SER A 51 8.31 -18.65 10.21
N ARG A 52 8.72 -19.56 9.31
CA ARG A 52 8.22 -19.60 7.92
C ARG A 52 6.79 -20.17 7.85
N VAL A 53 6.02 -20.05 8.92
CA VAL A 53 4.58 -20.26 8.85
C VAL A 53 4.07 -19.16 7.95
N ALA A 54 3.70 -19.53 6.72
CA ALA A 54 3.01 -18.64 5.81
C ALA A 54 1.78 -18.10 6.56
N GLU A 55 1.78 -16.81 6.88
CA GLU A 55 0.60 -16.15 7.39
C GLU A 55 -0.40 -16.07 6.24
N PHE A 56 -1.66 -16.38 6.48
CA PHE A 56 -2.69 -16.32 5.46
C PHE A 56 -3.66 -15.19 5.77
N GLN A 57 -4.14 -14.53 4.72
CA GLN A 57 -5.22 -13.55 4.81
C GLN A 57 -6.42 -14.00 3.98
N PHE A 58 -7.60 -13.69 4.49
CA PHE A 58 -8.87 -13.89 3.81
C PHE A 58 -9.41 -12.56 3.29
N VAL A 59 -9.85 -12.55 2.04
CA VAL A 59 -10.72 -11.50 1.50
C VAL A 59 -12.12 -12.09 1.37
N LYS A 60 -13.06 -11.55 2.15
CA LYS A 60 -14.47 -11.92 2.09
C LYS A 60 -15.16 -11.09 1.02
N ILE A 61 -15.61 -11.72 -0.06
CA ILE A 61 -16.27 -10.98 -1.14
C ILE A 61 -17.60 -10.35 -0.69
N ALA A 62 -18.33 -10.99 0.22
CA ALA A 62 -19.52 -10.41 0.85
C ALA A 62 -19.26 -9.00 1.40
N VAL A 63 -18.15 -8.82 2.13
CA VAL A 63 -17.79 -7.54 2.74
C VAL A 63 -17.47 -6.51 1.66
N VAL A 64 -16.73 -6.90 0.62
CA VAL A 64 -16.44 -6.01 -0.53
C VAL A 64 -17.73 -5.56 -1.22
N ARG A 65 -18.70 -6.47 -1.39
CA ARG A 65 -20.02 -6.15 -1.95
C ARG A 65 -20.80 -5.19 -1.06
N GLU A 66 -20.77 -5.36 0.26
CA GLU A 66 -21.40 -4.41 1.19
C GLU A 66 -20.79 -3.00 1.08
N TYR A 67 -19.46 -2.89 1.01
CA TYR A 67 -18.79 -1.59 0.78
C TYR A 67 -19.22 -0.97 -0.55
N LEU A 68 -19.27 -1.77 -1.61
CA LEU A 68 -19.72 -1.28 -2.92
C LEU A 68 -21.20 -0.85 -2.87
N TYR A 69 -22.06 -1.59 -2.19
CA TYR A 69 -23.46 -1.21 -2.03
C TYR A 69 -23.59 0.12 -1.28
N LEU A 70 -22.86 0.28 -0.17
CA LEU A 70 -22.88 1.52 0.61
C LEU A 70 -22.40 2.74 -0.19
N GLU A 71 -21.49 2.55 -1.14
CA GLU A 71 -20.99 3.62 -1.99
C GLU A 71 -22.06 4.12 -2.98
N PHE A 72 -22.95 3.25 -3.47
CA PHE A 72 -23.92 3.57 -4.53
C PHE A 72 -25.40 3.61 -4.10
N LYS A 73 -25.75 3.16 -2.88
CA LYS A 73 -27.15 3.05 -2.43
C LYS A 73 -27.96 4.37 -2.48
N ASP A 74 -27.29 5.51 -2.36
CA ASP A 74 -27.92 6.83 -2.28
C ASP A 74 -28.06 7.52 -3.66
N LEU A 75 -27.67 6.83 -4.74
CA LEU A 75 -27.83 7.33 -6.11
C LEU A 75 -29.31 7.41 -6.51
N LYS A 76 -29.65 8.51 -7.16
CA LYS A 76 -30.95 8.71 -7.80
C LYS A 76 -30.80 8.46 -9.29
N LEU A 77 -31.33 7.34 -9.75
CA LEU A 77 -31.27 6.92 -11.15
C LEU A 77 -32.63 7.10 -11.82
N PRO A 78 -32.66 7.43 -13.13
CA PRO A 78 -33.90 7.50 -13.91
C PRO A 78 -34.49 6.11 -14.20
N TYR A 79 -33.79 5.03 -13.84
CA TYR A 79 -34.17 3.63 -13.99
C TYR A 79 -34.04 2.87 -12.67
N LYS A 80 -34.53 1.63 -12.62
CA LYS A 80 -34.47 0.78 -11.44
C LYS A 80 -33.02 0.46 -11.08
N PHE A 81 -32.64 0.76 -9.83
CA PHE A 81 -31.37 0.36 -9.28
C PHE A 81 -31.28 -1.17 -9.16
N ASP A 82 -30.25 -1.74 -9.78
CA ASP A 82 -29.86 -3.13 -9.73
C ASP A 82 -28.39 -3.23 -9.29
N PHE A 83 -28.17 -3.83 -8.12
CA PHE A 83 -26.85 -3.96 -7.55
C PHE A 83 -25.96 -4.94 -8.30
N GLU A 84 -26.52 -6.00 -8.93
CA GLU A 84 -25.70 -6.99 -9.61
C GLU A 84 -25.10 -6.42 -10.91
N ASN A 85 -25.88 -5.65 -11.69
CA ASN A 85 -25.32 -4.95 -12.86
C ASN A 85 -24.27 -3.90 -12.45
N LEU A 86 -24.43 -3.29 -11.26
CA LEU A 86 -23.44 -2.37 -10.73
C LEU A 86 -22.12 -3.06 -10.36
N VAL A 87 -22.19 -4.29 -9.82
CA VAL A 87 -21.02 -5.13 -9.57
C VAL A 87 -20.31 -5.49 -10.88
N ASP A 88 -21.07 -5.81 -11.94
CA ASP A 88 -20.50 -6.07 -13.27
C ASP A 88 -19.79 -4.86 -13.85
N ASP A 89 -20.42 -3.69 -13.78
CA ASP A 89 -19.82 -2.43 -14.20
C ASP A 89 -18.55 -2.12 -13.40
N PHE A 90 -18.56 -2.35 -12.08
CA PHE A 90 -17.36 -2.19 -11.25
C PHE A 90 -16.21 -3.08 -11.71
N VAL A 91 -16.49 -4.36 -12.01
CA VAL A 91 -15.49 -5.30 -12.54
C VAL A 91 -14.97 -4.82 -13.90
N PHE A 92 -15.86 -4.33 -14.76
CA PHE A 92 -15.50 -3.77 -16.06
C PHE A 92 -14.62 -2.52 -15.94
N LEU A 93 -14.95 -1.59 -15.04
CA LEU A 93 -14.15 -0.39 -14.78
C LEU A 93 -12.73 -0.73 -14.29
N CYS A 94 -12.60 -1.79 -13.49
CA CYS A 94 -11.29 -2.26 -13.02
C CYS A 94 -10.37 -2.69 -14.16
N PHE A 95 -10.90 -3.10 -15.33
CA PHE A 95 -10.07 -3.43 -16.48
C PHE A 95 -9.30 -2.22 -17.01
N PHE A 96 -9.84 -1.01 -16.93
CA PHE A 96 -9.16 0.20 -17.43
C PHE A 96 -8.05 0.71 -16.51
N VAL A 97 -8.15 0.40 -15.21
CA VAL A 97 -7.13 0.73 -14.22
C VAL A 97 -5.90 -0.17 -14.37
N GLY A 98 -6.12 -1.44 -14.73
CA GLY A 98 -5.04 -2.36 -15.08
C GLY A 98 -5.51 -3.81 -15.16
N ASN A 99 -5.10 -4.51 -16.21
CA ASN A 99 -5.31 -5.94 -16.37
C ASN A 99 -4.16 -6.55 -17.20
N ASP A 100 -4.08 -7.88 -17.25
CA ASP A 100 -2.98 -8.58 -17.92
C ASP A 100 -3.06 -8.56 -19.46
N PHE A 101 -4.22 -8.17 -20.02
CA PHE A 101 -4.53 -8.27 -21.45
C PHE A 101 -4.43 -6.94 -22.19
N LEU A 102 -4.72 -5.83 -21.50
CA LEU A 102 -4.74 -4.49 -22.06
C LEU A 102 -3.75 -3.59 -21.31
N PRO A 103 -3.04 -2.69 -22.03
CA PRO A 103 -2.35 -1.61 -21.35
C PRO A 103 -3.36 -0.75 -20.58
N HIS A 104 -2.99 -0.33 -19.37
CA HIS A 104 -3.79 0.60 -18.58
C HIS A 104 -3.94 1.94 -19.33
N LEU A 105 -5.03 2.67 -19.07
CA LEU A 105 -5.21 4.00 -19.66
C LEU A 105 -4.11 4.94 -19.12
N PRO A 106 -3.36 5.65 -19.99
CA PRO A 106 -2.27 6.53 -19.56
C PRO A 106 -2.71 7.60 -18.56
N SER A 107 -3.92 8.14 -18.74
CA SER A 107 -4.55 9.12 -17.84
C SER A 107 -4.94 8.55 -16.48
N LEU A 108 -5.09 7.22 -16.35
CA LEU A 108 -5.43 6.53 -15.10
C LEU A 108 -4.22 5.82 -14.46
N GLN A 109 -2.98 6.21 -14.82
CA GLN A 109 -1.76 5.59 -14.27
C GLN A 109 -1.42 6.02 -12.82
N ILE A 110 -2.38 6.62 -12.10
CA ILE A 110 -2.16 7.09 -10.73
C ILE A 110 -2.24 5.87 -9.79
N ARG A 111 -1.07 5.29 -9.49
CA ARG A 111 -0.90 4.09 -8.64
C ARG A 111 -1.72 4.08 -7.34
N GLU A 112 -2.09 5.23 -6.80
CA GLU A 112 -2.92 5.40 -5.60
C GLU A 112 -4.05 6.39 -5.95
N GLY A 113 -5.22 5.87 -6.36
CA GLY A 113 -6.43 6.68 -6.57
C GLY A 113 -7.09 6.59 -7.96
N ALA A 114 -6.51 5.87 -8.92
CA ALA A 114 -7.14 5.68 -10.23
C ALA A 114 -8.51 4.98 -10.15
N LEU A 115 -8.65 3.99 -9.26
CA LEU A 115 -9.92 3.33 -9.00
C LEU A 115 -10.93 4.30 -8.38
N ASP A 116 -10.52 5.10 -7.40
CA ASP A 116 -11.41 6.08 -6.76
C ASP A 116 -11.88 7.15 -7.75
N ALA A 117 -10.97 7.60 -8.63
CA ALA A 117 -11.26 8.56 -9.68
C ALA A 117 -12.26 8.00 -10.70
N ILE A 118 -12.03 6.80 -11.24
CA ILE A 118 -12.96 6.20 -12.21
C ILE A 118 -14.32 5.88 -11.58
N MET A 119 -14.34 5.51 -10.30
CA MET A 119 -15.56 5.30 -9.53
C MET A 119 -16.35 6.58 -9.32
N ALA A 120 -15.67 7.69 -9.00
CA ALA A 120 -16.30 9.00 -8.87
C ALA A 120 -16.87 9.48 -10.21
N MET A 121 -16.13 9.33 -11.31
CA MET A 121 -16.61 9.67 -12.66
C MET A 121 -17.82 8.82 -13.03
N TYR A 122 -17.74 7.50 -12.83
CA TYR A 122 -18.86 6.59 -13.08
C TYR A 122 -20.10 6.97 -12.27
N LYS A 123 -19.96 7.25 -10.97
CA LYS A 123 -21.05 7.70 -10.09
C LYS A 123 -21.72 8.98 -10.59
N ASN A 124 -20.94 9.90 -11.16
CA ASN A 124 -21.46 11.16 -11.72
C ASN A 124 -22.14 10.97 -13.07
N SER A 125 -21.65 10.06 -13.92
CA SER A 125 -22.23 9.79 -15.23
C SER A 125 -23.46 8.87 -15.14
N LEU A 126 -23.54 7.96 -14.17
CA LEU A 126 -24.60 6.93 -14.08
C LEU A 126 -26.04 7.48 -14.20
N PRO A 127 -26.41 8.63 -13.60
CA PRO A 127 -27.74 9.23 -13.77
C PRO A 127 -28.04 9.78 -15.17
N SER A 128 -27.02 10.06 -15.99
CA SER A 128 -27.19 10.55 -17.37
C SER A 128 -27.20 9.42 -18.41
N LEU A 129 -26.82 8.20 -18.01
CA LEU A 129 -26.86 7.01 -18.85
C LEU A 129 -28.30 6.46 -18.97
N ASP A 130 -28.55 5.67 -20.02
CA ASP A 130 -29.83 4.96 -20.20
C ASP A 130 -29.88 3.59 -19.50
N GLY A 131 -28.85 3.27 -18.71
CA GLY A 131 -28.67 2.02 -17.99
C GLY A 131 -27.23 1.83 -17.56
N TYR A 132 -26.84 0.57 -17.37
CA TYR A 132 -25.50 0.15 -16.98
C TYR A 132 -24.54 0.09 -18.20
N LEU A 133 -23.24 0.05 -17.94
CA LEU A 133 -22.17 -0.10 -18.94
C LEU A 133 -22.14 -1.50 -19.52
N THR A 134 -22.53 -2.48 -18.71
CA THR A 134 -22.52 -3.89 -19.07
C THR A 134 -23.84 -4.57 -18.74
N LYS A 135 -24.13 -5.64 -19.47
CA LYS A 135 -25.26 -6.52 -19.19
C LYS A 135 -24.88 -7.95 -19.53
N GLN A 136 -24.73 -8.80 -18.52
CA GLN A 136 -24.40 -10.22 -18.68
C GLN A 136 -23.15 -10.44 -19.57
N GLY A 137 -22.10 -9.64 -19.35
CA GLY A 137 -20.86 -9.69 -20.12
C GLY A 137 -20.87 -8.99 -21.48
N MET A 138 -22.01 -8.45 -21.92
CA MET A 138 -22.09 -7.62 -23.12
C MET A 138 -21.90 -6.14 -22.78
N ILE A 139 -21.05 -5.45 -23.54
CA ILE A 139 -20.74 -4.02 -23.35
C ILE A 139 -21.80 -3.16 -24.06
N ASN A 140 -22.34 -2.17 -23.36
CA ASN A 140 -23.13 -1.09 -23.95
C ASN A 140 -22.20 0.05 -24.39
N PHE A 141 -21.78 0.02 -25.65
CA PHE A 141 -20.86 1.01 -26.20
C PHE A 141 -21.40 2.45 -26.17
N SER A 142 -22.72 2.65 -26.25
CA SER A 142 -23.32 3.99 -26.17
C SER A 142 -23.12 4.59 -24.78
N ASN A 143 -23.32 3.82 -23.73
CA ASN A 143 -23.08 4.27 -22.35
C ASN A 143 -21.58 4.41 -22.05
N CYS A 144 -20.76 3.50 -22.59
CA CYS A 144 -19.31 3.64 -22.47
C CYS A 144 -18.80 4.92 -23.14
N ASP A 145 -19.29 5.27 -24.33
CA ASP A 145 -18.88 6.51 -25.03
C ASP A 145 -19.18 7.76 -24.18
N VAL A 146 -20.34 7.82 -23.50
CA VAL A 146 -20.64 8.90 -22.56
C VAL A 146 -19.63 8.95 -21.42
N LEU A 147 -19.34 7.81 -20.79
CA LEU A 147 -18.33 7.73 -19.72
C LEU A 147 -16.94 8.15 -20.21
N PHE A 148 -16.50 7.68 -21.38
CA PHE A 148 -15.19 8.01 -21.92
C PHE A 148 -15.05 9.49 -22.29
N ARG A 149 -16.13 10.11 -22.78
CA ARG A 149 -16.16 11.57 -22.99
C ARG A 149 -16.05 12.34 -21.68
N ASP A 150 -16.60 11.81 -20.59
CA ASP A 150 -16.43 12.41 -19.27
C ASP A 150 -15.00 12.22 -18.77
N ILE A 151 -14.42 11.02 -18.90
CA ILE A 151 -13.00 10.76 -18.57
C ILE A 151 -12.07 11.70 -19.34
N ALA A 152 -12.32 11.88 -20.65
CA ALA A 152 -11.53 12.75 -21.52
C ALA A 152 -11.42 14.20 -21.00
N LYS A 153 -12.45 14.72 -20.31
CA LYS A 153 -12.44 16.07 -19.74
C LYS A 153 -11.44 16.22 -18.59
N TYR A 154 -11.14 15.14 -17.89
CA TYR A 154 -10.24 15.12 -16.72
C TYR A 154 -8.82 14.66 -17.06
N GLU A 155 -8.57 14.17 -18.28
CA GLU A 155 -7.26 13.64 -18.67
C GLU A 155 -6.13 14.66 -18.49
N GLU A 156 -6.35 15.91 -18.91
CA GLU A 156 -5.35 16.97 -18.76
C GLU A 156 -4.98 17.20 -17.28
N GLU A 157 -5.98 17.17 -16.40
CA GLU A 157 -5.76 17.30 -14.96
C GLU A 157 -4.99 16.10 -14.40
N PHE A 158 -5.34 14.88 -14.80
CA PHE A 158 -4.62 13.68 -14.39
C PHE A 158 -3.15 13.70 -14.84
N PHE A 159 -2.87 14.12 -16.07
CA PHE A 159 -1.50 14.27 -16.56
C PHE A 159 -0.72 15.31 -15.77
N ARG A 160 -1.33 16.46 -15.44
CA ARG A 160 -0.70 17.49 -14.61
C ARG A 160 -0.35 16.97 -13.22
N LEU A 161 -1.29 16.27 -12.57
CA LEU A 161 -1.07 15.67 -11.24
C LEU A 161 0.07 14.64 -11.24
N GLU A 162 0.17 13.84 -12.30
CA GLU A 162 1.24 12.86 -12.46
C GLU A 162 2.61 13.53 -12.65
N VAL A 163 2.70 14.58 -13.47
CA VAL A 163 3.94 15.37 -13.63
C VAL A 163 4.37 16.00 -12.30
N ASP A 164 3.44 16.63 -11.57
CA ASP A 164 3.73 17.27 -10.28
C ASP A 164 4.21 16.25 -9.24
N ARG A 165 3.61 15.05 -9.24
CA ARG A 165 4.07 13.93 -8.40
C ARG A 165 5.48 13.48 -8.78
N GLN A 166 5.76 13.25 -10.05
CA GLN A 166 7.09 12.83 -10.51
C GLN A 166 8.16 13.86 -10.12
N GLN A 167 7.85 15.17 -10.23
CA GLN A 167 8.75 16.22 -9.78
C GLN A 167 8.98 16.19 -8.27
N ARG A 168 7.94 15.95 -7.46
CA ARG A 168 8.08 15.79 -6.01
C ARG A 168 8.96 14.58 -5.66
N ASP A 169 8.70 13.42 -6.26
CA ASP A 169 9.45 12.18 -6.02
C ASP A 169 10.93 12.35 -6.38
N GLN A 170 11.22 13.04 -7.49
CA GLN A 170 12.60 13.39 -7.87
C GLN A 170 13.27 14.31 -6.84
N ARG A 171 12.57 15.32 -6.31
CA ARG A 171 13.12 16.21 -5.26
C ARG A 171 13.41 15.46 -3.96
N TYR A 172 12.55 14.52 -3.55
CA TYR A 172 12.78 13.69 -2.37
C TYR A 172 13.93 12.70 -2.58
N GLY A 173 14.00 12.05 -3.75
CA GLY A 173 15.10 11.14 -4.10
C GLY A 173 16.48 11.82 -4.13
N ASN A 174 16.54 13.07 -4.60
CA ASN A 174 17.81 13.81 -4.69
C ASN A 174 18.31 14.30 -3.32
N ARG A 175 17.41 14.65 -2.39
CA ARG A 175 17.77 15.00 -1.00
C ARG A 175 18.32 13.81 -0.21
N GLY A 176 17.87 12.58 -0.49
CA GLY A 176 18.40 11.36 0.12
C GLY A 176 19.82 11.00 -0.33
N ARG A 177 20.23 11.39 -1.54
CA ARG A 177 21.58 11.13 -2.08
C ARG A 177 22.61 12.21 -1.72
N GLY A 178 22.18 13.45 -1.44
CA GLY A 178 23.07 14.57 -1.10
C GLY A 178 23.64 14.59 0.33
N ARG A 179 23.24 13.64 1.20
CA ARG A 179 23.63 13.61 2.63
C ARG A 179 24.51 12.41 3.02
N GLY A 180 25.17 11.78 2.05
CA GLY A 180 26.08 10.63 2.27
C GLY A 180 27.57 10.92 2.06
N GLY A 181 27.98 12.18 1.92
CA GLY A 181 29.32 12.53 1.40
C GLY A 181 30.12 13.54 2.23
N PHE A 182 30.06 13.54 3.57
CA PHE A 182 30.99 14.35 4.39
C PHE A 182 31.23 13.73 5.78
N GLN A 183 32.15 12.78 5.88
CA GLN A 183 32.94 12.37 7.06
C GLN A 183 33.67 11.07 6.65
N ASN A 184 35.00 10.94 6.62
CA ASN A 184 35.99 11.34 7.61
C ASN A 184 37.38 11.38 6.94
N ASN A 185 38.05 12.53 7.00
CA ASN A 185 39.50 12.61 6.82
C ASN A 185 40.08 13.27 8.08
N ARG A 186 40.34 12.47 9.12
CA ARG A 186 41.14 12.87 10.30
C ARG A 186 41.45 11.64 11.14
N GLY A 187 42.73 11.35 11.33
CA GLY A 187 43.19 10.48 12.41
C GLY A 187 44.30 9.47 12.08
N GLY A 188 45.36 9.88 11.38
CA GLY A 188 46.63 9.13 11.41
C GLY A 188 47.57 9.73 12.45
N HIS A 189 47.67 9.12 13.63
CA HIS A 189 48.74 9.41 14.60
C HIS A 189 49.43 8.10 14.96
N GLN A 190 50.69 7.96 14.53
CA GLN A 190 51.60 6.87 14.85
C GLN A 190 52.35 7.15 16.15
N GLY A 191 52.41 6.11 16.98
CA GLY A 191 53.48 5.64 17.88
C GLY A 191 54.59 6.58 18.41
N GLY A 192 54.93 6.37 19.68
CA GLY A 192 56.28 6.69 20.18
C GLY A 192 56.43 6.80 21.71
N ALA A 193 56.77 5.68 22.34
CA ALA A 193 57.74 5.46 23.44
C ALA A 193 57.92 6.39 24.67
N ASN A 194 58.20 5.68 25.79
CA ASN A 194 59.15 5.95 26.88
C ASN A 194 58.70 6.52 28.24
N ASN A 195 58.68 5.59 29.22
CA ASN A 195 59.53 5.48 30.43
C ASN A 195 59.52 6.52 31.57
N GLN A 196 59.45 5.96 32.78
CA GLN A 196 60.08 6.35 34.07
C GLN A 196 59.39 7.31 35.07
N SER A 197 59.04 6.71 36.22
CA SER A 197 59.48 7.06 37.59
C SER A 197 58.83 8.20 38.39
N GLY A 198 58.51 7.89 39.66
CA GLY A 198 58.36 8.83 40.78
C GLY A 198 56.91 9.08 41.20
N ASP A 199 56.31 8.32 42.12
CA ASP A 199 56.42 8.41 43.60
C ASP A 199 55.38 9.37 44.25
N SER A 200 54.92 8.97 45.44
CA SER A 200 54.16 9.67 46.47
C SER A 200 52.62 9.54 46.54
N THR A 201 52.20 8.45 47.20
CA THR A 201 51.46 8.42 48.49
C THR A 201 50.16 9.21 48.69
N LEU A 202 49.05 8.47 48.90
CA LEU A 202 48.07 8.51 50.01
C LEU A 202 46.81 7.74 49.51
N GLY A 203 46.54 6.50 49.93
CA GLY A 203 45.85 6.14 51.19
C GLY A 203 44.38 6.61 51.13
N LEU A 204 43.31 5.81 51.15
CA LEU A 204 43.01 4.58 51.89
C LEU A 204 41.82 3.82 51.24
N VAL A 205 41.74 2.54 51.59
CA VAL A 205 40.83 1.43 51.17
C VAL A 205 39.42 1.54 51.82
N PRO A 206 38.38 0.84 51.28
CA PRO A 206 36.93 1.00 51.55
C PRO A 206 36.50 -0.03 52.64
N PRO A 207 35.32 -0.70 52.64
CA PRO A 207 33.94 -0.43 52.18
C PRO A 207 32.93 -0.52 53.36
N GLN A 208 31.61 -0.41 53.13
CA GLN A 208 30.62 -1.32 53.76
C GLN A 208 29.20 -1.14 53.24
N SER A 209 28.51 -2.27 53.25
CA SER A 209 27.18 -2.63 52.81
C SER A 209 26.12 -2.49 53.92
N GLU A 210 24.85 -2.68 53.53
CA GLU A 210 23.62 -2.90 54.35
C GLU A 210 23.03 -1.60 54.95
N GLN A 211 21.73 -1.30 54.87
CA GLN A 211 20.51 -2.12 54.77
C GLN A 211 19.49 -1.49 53.80
#